data_AF-A0A969F2X8-F1
#
_entry.id   AF-A0A969F2X8-F1
#
_cell.length_a   1.000
_cell.length_b   1.000
_cell.length_c   1.000
_cell.angle_alpha   90.00
_cell.angle_beta   90.00
_cell.angle_gamma   90.00
#
_symmetry.space_group_name_H-M   'P 1'
#
loop_
_entity.id
_entity.type
_entity.pdbx_description
1 polymer ?
#
loop_
_entity_poly.entity_id
_entity_poly.type
_entity_poly.pdbx_seq_one_letter_code
_entity_poly.pdbx_strand_id
1 'polypeptide(L)'
;MVRQYDAHAWAEAWLEGQGWVRFDPTAAVAPARIERGLDAALSDPDRATLAAFTSLRLGGAAIADVLYWFESLEHRWNVWVVGYDGERQYEYLRDLLGDVSPARIGLVMLGGGAASLALVALSLFWRRRPPRGHPTERRIRRFSEALARYGLARQPSESPRAFLERVAALLGKSPAQVAPLVESVEHLLYNPDAAMDEAVTRRRVVQGLRRLKLETALRNSNRG
;
A
#
# COMPACT_ATOMS: atom_id res chain seq x y z
N MET A 1 17.58 25.27 -23.77
CA MET A 1 16.89 24.85 -22.53
C MET A 1 17.58 25.56 -21.38
N VAL A 2 16.92 26.55 -20.77
CA VAL A 2 17.44 27.31 -19.63
C VAL A 2 17.04 26.55 -18.36
N ARG A 3 18.01 26.09 -17.56
CA ARG A 3 17.75 25.46 -16.26
C ARG A 3 17.61 26.57 -15.21
N GLN A 4 16.50 26.57 -14.46
CA GLN A 4 16.20 27.52 -13.39
C GLN A 4 17.09 27.27 -12.16
N TYR A 5 18.38 27.65 -12.21
CA TYR A 5 19.22 27.70 -11.00
C TYR A 5 19.95 29.03 -10.78
N ASP A 6 19.90 29.99 -11.71
CA ASP A 6 20.63 31.26 -11.58
C ASP A 6 19.70 32.45 -11.32
N ALA A 7 19.10 32.50 -10.14
CA ALA A 7 18.57 33.76 -9.61
C ALA A 7 19.76 34.56 -9.06
N HIS A 8 20.36 35.41 -9.91
CA HIS A 8 21.50 36.24 -9.54
C HIS A 8 21.04 37.68 -9.23
N ALA A 9 21.24 38.13 -7.99
CA ALA A 9 20.91 39.48 -7.56
C ALA A 9 22.20 40.31 -7.41
N TRP A 10 22.26 41.47 -8.06
CA TRP A 10 23.34 42.45 -7.90
C TRP A 10 22.81 43.76 -7.32
N ALA A 11 23.71 44.58 -6.78
CA ALA A 11 23.39 45.92 -6.29
C ALA A 11 23.98 46.97 -7.24
N GLU A 12 23.23 48.05 -7.49
CA GLU A 12 23.72 49.21 -8.22
C GLU A 12 23.63 50.44 -7.31
N ALA A 13 24.68 51.25 -7.29
CA ALA A 13 24.70 52.50 -6.56
C ALA A 13 25.01 53.65 -7.52
N TRP A 14 24.30 54.77 -7.35
CA TRP A 14 24.56 55.99 -8.10
C TRP A 14 25.68 56.79 -7.43
N LEU A 15 26.78 57.00 -8.16
CA LEU A 15 27.92 57.79 -7.69
C LEU A 15 28.01 59.09 -8.48
N GLU A 16 28.10 60.21 -7.76
CA GLU A 16 28.17 61.55 -8.37
C GLU A 16 29.42 61.68 -9.24
N GLY A 17 29.23 62.02 -10.52
CA GLY A 17 30.30 62.09 -11.53
C GLY A 17 30.61 60.78 -12.26
N GLN A 18 30.06 59.63 -11.83
CA GLN A 18 30.30 58.32 -12.48
C GLN A 18 29.02 57.58 -12.90
N GLY A 19 27.85 57.99 -12.41
CA GLY A 19 26.56 57.40 -12.76
C GLY A 19 26.27 56.10 -12.01
N TRP A 20 25.42 55.25 -12.59
CA TRP A 20 25.08 53.94 -12.02
C TRP A 20 26.28 53.00 -12.11
N VAL A 21 26.81 52.61 -10.96
CA VAL A 21 27.91 51.65 -10.86
C VAL A 21 27.39 50.34 -10.28
N ARG A 22 27.63 49.25 -11.01
CA ARG A 22 27.23 47.89 -10.62
C ARG A 22 28.27 47.26 -9.71
N PHE A 23 27.80 46.70 -8.60
CA PHE A 23 28.60 45.95 -7.64
C PHE A 23 28.11 44.50 -7.59
N ASP A 24 29.00 43.58 -7.95
CA ASP A 24 28.71 42.15 -8.01
C ASP A 24 29.65 41.38 -7.04
N PRO A 25 29.17 40.94 -5.87
CA PRO A 25 30.00 40.27 -4.87
C PRO A 25 30.39 38.83 -5.25
N THR A 26 29.95 38.31 -6.39
CA THR A 26 30.18 36.91 -6.81
C THR A 26 31.60 36.62 -7.29
N ALA A 27 32.45 37.65 -7.41
CA ALA A 27 33.89 37.47 -7.62
C ALA A 27 34.63 36.97 -6.36
N ALA A 28 33.96 36.85 -5.21
CA ALA A 28 34.58 36.64 -3.90
C ALA A 28 34.49 35.18 -3.37
N VAL A 29 34.40 34.15 -4.22
CA VAL A 29 34.33 32.74 -3.77
C VAL A 29 35.72 32.06 -3.74
N ALA A 30 36.77 32.79 -3.35
CA ALA A 30 38.11 32.22 -3.14
C ALA A 30 38.83 32.93 -1.97
N PRO A 31 38.64 32.47 -0.72
CA PRO A 31 39.16 33.15 0.48
C PRO A 31 40.68 33.38 0.43
N ALA A 32 41.43 32.38 -0.05
CA ALA A 32 42.89 32.41 -0.12
C ALA A 32 43.47 33.48 -1.08
N ARG A 33 42.65 34.06 -1.97
CA ARG A 33 43.06 35.12 -2.90
C ARG A 33 42.70 36.52 -2.36
N ILE A 34 41.72 36.62 -1.46
CA ILE A 34 41.33 37.87 -0.79
C ILE A 34 42.38 38.25 0.24
N GLU A 35 42.84 37.31 1.07
CA GLU A 35 43.88 37.58 2.08
C GLU A 35 45.16 38.13 1.44
N ARG A 36 45.64 37.47 0.37
CA ARG A 36 46.86 37.90 -0.36
C ARG A 36 46.69 39.17 -1.20
N GLY A 37 45.48 39.43 -1.73
CA GLY A 37 45.21 40.62 -2.54
C GLY A 37 44.96 41.88 -1.71
N LEU A 38 44.36 41.72 -0.53
CA LEU A 38 44.07 42.80 0.40
C LEU A 38 45.32 43.23 1.18
N ASP A 39 46.16 42.27 1.60
CA ASP A 39 47.44 42.58 2.24
C ASP A 39 48.42 43.34 1.33
N ALA A 40 48.41 43.06 0.02
CA ALA A 40 49.29 43.75 -0.92
C ALA A 40 48.82 45.17 -1.30
N ALA A 41 47.54 45.49 -1.07
CA ALA A 41 46.92 46.74 -1.52
C ALA A 41 46.75 47.81 -0.43
N LEU A 42 47.03 47.47 0.84
CA LEU A 42 46.82 48.36 1.99
C LEU A 42 48.14 48.92 2.55
N SER A 43 48.09 50.19 2.95
CA SER A 43 49.16 50.88 3.70
C SER A 43 49.18 50.38 5.16
N ASP A 44 50.33 50.41 5.83
CA ASP A 44 50.46 49.97 7.24
C ASP A 44 49.46 50.61 8.22
N PRO A 45 49.11 51.91 8.13
CA PRO A 45 48.07 52.50 8.97
C PRO A 45 46.69 51.90 8.72
N ASP A 46 46.34 51.66 7.45
CA ASP A 46 45.03 51.15 7.03
C ASP A 46 44.84 49.68 7.42
N ARG A 47 45.93 48.89 7.42
CA ARG A 47 45.95 47.52 7.96
C ARG A 47 45.61 47.50 9.45
N ALA A 48 46.19 48.42 10.23
CA ALA A 48 45.94 48.50 11.67
C ALA A 48 44.50 48.91 11.99
N THR A 49 43.91 49.86 11.23
CA THR A 49 42.51 50.26 11.38
C THR A 49 41.55 49.15 10.96
N LEU A 50 41.80 48.47 9.85
CA LEU A 50 40.99 47.33 9.42
C LEU A 50 41.05 46.18 10.43
N ALA A 51 42.24 45.81 10.89
CA ALA A 51 42.44 44.78 11.92
C ALA A 51 41.69 45.14 13.21
N ALA A 52 41.79 46.40 13.67
CA ALA A 52 41.05 46.91 14.83
C ALA A 52 39.54 46.91 14.61
N PHE A 53 39.06 47.26 13.40
CA PHE A 53 37.65 47.24 13.04
C PHE A 53 37.10 45.81 12.98
N THR A 54 37.84 44.86 12.41
CA THR A 54 37.47 43.45 12.41
C THR A 54 37.50 42.87 13.81
N SER A 55 38.48 43.21 14.65
CA SER A 55 38.51 42.75 16.05
C SER A 55 37.40 43.36 16.91
N LEU A 56 36.96 44.60 16.64
CA LEU A 56 35.83 45.22 17.32
C LEU A 56 34.48 44.66 16.84
N ARG A 57 34.33 44.39 15.53
CA ARG A 57 33.07 43.92 14.92
C ARG A 57 32.87 42.41 15.03
N LEU A 58 33.97 41.65 15.15
CA LEU A 58 34.01 40.20 15.40
C LEU A 58 34.47 39.88 16.84
N GLY A 59 34.43 40.86 17.74
CA GLY A 59 34.97 40.83 19.11
C GLY A 59 34.26 39.91 20.12
N GLY A 60 33.71 38.79 19.66
CA GLY A 60 33.38 37.66 20.53
C GLY A 60 33.99 36.43 19.91
N ALA A 61 34.92 35.76 20.62
CA ALA A 61 35.46 34.45 20.23
C ALA A 61 34.34 33.48 19.75
N ALA A 62 33.14 33.63 20.31
CA ALA A 62 31.93 32.92 19.92
C ALA A 62 31.50 33.06 18.43
N ILE A 63 31.68 34.21 17.77
CA ILE A 63 31.27 34.37 16.36
C ILE A 63 32.27 33.67 15.44
N ALA A 64 33.56 33.78 15.73
CA ALA A 64 34.59 33.06 14.98
C ALA A 64 34.40 31.54 15.11
N ASP A 65 34.13 31.04 16.32
CA ASP A 65 33.85 29.62 16.58
C ASP A 65 32.59 29.13 15.83
N VAL A 66 31.55 29.97 15.74
CA VAL A 66 30.33 29.66 14.97
C VAL A 66 30.62 29.59 13.47
N LEU A 67 31.43 30.49 12.93
CA LEU A 67 31.80 30.48 11.52
C LEU A 67 32.64 29.24 11.18
N TYR A 68 33.63 28.88 12.02
CA TYR A 68 34.38 27.62 11.88
C TYR A 68 33.48 26.38 11.98
N TRP A 69 32.49 26.39 12.87
CA TRP A 69 31.51 25.31 12.96
C TRP A 69 30.68 25.19 11.69
N PHE A 70 30.24 26.31 11.11
CA PHE A 70 29.53 26.35 9.83
C PHE A 70 30.38 25.83 8.67
N GLU A 71 31.66 26.20 8.58
CA GLU A 71 32.59 25.66 7.58
C GLU A 71 32.75 24.14 7.71
N SER A 72 32.81 23.61 8.94
CA SER A 72 32.88 22.17 9.18
C SER A 72 31.60 21.42 8.74
N LEU A 73 30.45 22.08 8.82
CA LEU A 73 29.18 21.56 8.34
C LEU A 73 29.10 21.59 6.82
N GLU A 74 29.57 22.67 6.20
CA GLU A 74 29.63 22.77 4.74
C GLU A 74 30.55 21.71 4.15
N HIS A 75 31.72 21.47 4.75
CA HIS A 75 32.64 20.45 4.28
C HIS A 75 32.04 19.04 4.40
N ARG A 76 31.38 18.76 5.53
CA ARG A 76 30.70 17.47 5.78
C ARG A 76 29.46 17.28 4.91
N TRP A 77 28.72 18.35 4.65
CA TRP A 77 27.61 18.37 3.71
C TRP A 77 28.09 18.11 2.28
N ASN A 78 29.17 18.77 1.85
CA ASN A 78 29.76 18.52 0.53
C ASN A 78 30.25 17.08 0.39
N VAL A 79 30.92 16.52 1.40
CA VAL A 79 31.31 15.10 1.38
C VAL A 79 30.09 14.17 1.38
N TRP A 80 29.00 14.54 2.07
CA TRP A 80 27.79 13.72 2.14
C TRP A 80 26.89 13.81 0.89
N VAL A 81 26.78 15.00 0.29
CA VAL A 81 25.94 15.26 -0.90
C VAL A 81 26.69 14.96 -2.19
N VAL A 82 27.97 15.33 -2.29
CA VAL A 82 28.81 15.08 -3.48
C VAL A 82 29.44 13.69 -3.42
N GLY A 83 29.74 13.18 -2.23
CA GLY A 83 30.03 11.76 -2.00
C GLY A 83 28.76 10.94 -1.88
N TYR A 84 27.86 11.05 -2.86
CA TYR A 84 26.77 10.10 -3.03
C TYR A 84 27.41 8.72 -3.21
N ASP A 85 27.38 7.95 -2.14
CA ASP A 85 28.25 6.82 -1.85
C ASP A 85 27.84 5.59 -2.68
N GLY A 86 28.08 5.66 -3.98
CA GLY A 86 27.86 4.56 -4.91
C GLY A 86 28.68 3.33 -4.53
N GLU A 87 29.87 3.53 -3.96
CA GLU A 87 30.75 2.49 -3.43
C GLU A 87 30.13 1.78 -2.21
N ARG A 88 29.63 2.51 -1.19
CA ARG A 88 28.96 1.86 -0.06
C ARG A 88 27.66 1.15 -0.44
N GLN A 89 26.86 1.73 -1.34
CA GLN A 89 25.68 1.02 -1.88
C GLN A 89 26.07 -0.25 -2.63
N TYR A 90 27.16 -0.21 -3.40
CA TYR A 90 27.70 -1.36 -4.10
C TYR A 90 28.20 -2.44 -3.14
N GLU A 91 28.86 -2.07 -2.04
CA GLU A 91 29.28 -3.00 -0.99
C GLU A 91 28.10 -3.67 -0.29
N TYR A 92 27.04 -2.93 0.08
CA TYR A 92 25.83 -3.53 0.65
C TYR A 92 25.10 -4.47 -0.32
N LEU A 93 24.99 -4.08 -1.59
CA LEU A 93 24.43 -4.94 -2.62
C LEU A 93 25.30 -6.17 -2.87
N ARG A 94 26.61 -6.02 -2.78
CA ARG A 94 27.58 -7.12 -2.92
C ARG A 94 27.54 -8.10 -1.75
N ASP A 95 27.32 -7.63 -0.53
CA ASP A 95 27.16 -8.48 0.64
C ASP A 95 25.85 -9.30 0.57
N LEU A 96 24.77 -8.69 0.06
CA LEU A 96 23.46 -9.35 -0.06
C LEU A 96 23.32 -10.25 -1.30
N LEU A 97 23.89 -9.89 -2.45
CA LEU A 97 23.75 -10.61 -3.74
C LEU A 97 25.03 -11.32 -4.22
N GLY A 98 26.16 -11.15 -3.53
CA GLY A 98 27.49 -11.54 -4.02
C GLY A 98 27.98 -10.63 -5.15
N ASP A 99 28.89 -11.12 -6.00
CA ASP A 99 29.45 -10.33 -7.11
C ASP A 99 28.35 -9.72 -8.00
N VAL A 100 28.33 -8.38 -8.07
CA VAL A 100 27.23 -7.61 -8.66
C VAL A 100 27.44 -7.51 -10.16
N SER A 101 27.14 -8.60 -10.86
CA SER A 101 27.11 -8.64 -12.33
C SER A 101 25.78 -8.06 -12.86
N PRO A 102 25.79 -7.31 -13.98
CA PRO A 102 24.57 -6.86 -14.65
C PRO A 102 23.56 -7.98 -14.91
N ALA A 103 24.04 -9.20 -15.18
CA ALA A 103 23.19 -10.37 -15.39
C ALA A 103 22.46 -10.81 -14.10
N ARG A 104 23.11 -10.73 -12.94
CA ARG A 104 22.49 -11.06 -11.65
C ARG A 104 21.47 -10.02 -11.21
N ILE A 105 21.77 -8.73 -11.43
CA ILE A 105 20.80 -7.65 -11.20
C ILE A 105 19.56 -7.90 -12.08
N GLY A 106 19.75 -8.18 -13.37
CA GLY A 106 18.66 -8.53 -14.28
C GLY A 106 17.83 -9.72 -13.81
N LEU A 107 18.49 -10.79 -13.33
CA LEU A 107 17.83 -11.97 -12.78
C LEU A 107 16.99 -11.63 -11.53
N VAL A 108 17.52 -10.82 -10.61
CA VAL A 108 16.82 -10.42 -9.39
C VAL A 108 15.64 -9.51 -9.70
N MET A 109 15.78 -8.56 -10.63
CA MET A 109 14.65 -7.73 -11.06
C MET A 109 13.56 -8.55 -11.74
N LEU A 110 13.94 -9.50 -12.60
CA LEU A 110 12.99 -10.37 -13.28
C LEU A 110 12.30 -11.32 -12.29
N GLY A 111 13.05 -11.90 -11.35
CA GLY A 111 12.53 -12.73 -10.28
C GLY A 111 11.60 -11.97 -9.33
N GLY A 112 11.97 -10.76 -8.91
CA GLY A 112 11.14 -9.88 -8.09
C GLY A 112 9.88 -9.42 -8.81
N GLY A 113 9.99 -9.09 -10.10
CA GLY A 113 8.85 -8.78 -10.96
C GLY A 113 7.89 -9.96 -11.09
N ALA A 114 8.40 -11.15 -11.38
CA ALA A 114 7.60 -12.37 -11.46
C ALA A 114 6.93 -12.71 -10.11
N ALA A 115 7.65 -12.57 -9.00
CA ALA A 115 7.13 -12.81 -7.66
C ALA A 115 6.01 -11.82 -7.30
N SER A 116 6.17 -10.53 -7.62
CA SER A 116 5.13 -9.52 -7.36
C SER A 116 3.86 -9.78 -8.19
N LEU A 117 4.02 -10.12 -9.47
CA LEU A 117 2.89 -10.54 -10.32
C LEU A 117 2.22 -11.82 -9.78
N ALA A 118 2.99 -12.81 -9.33
CA ALA A 118 2.46 -14.02 -8.72
C ALA A 118 1.68 -13.73 -7.43
N LEU A 119 2.15 -12.81 -6.58
CA LEU A 119 1.45 -12.40 -5.37
C LEU A 119 0.13 -11.68 -5.70
N VAL A 120 0.12 -10.81 -6.70
CA VAL A 120 -1.11 -10.15 -7.17
C VAL A 120 -2.07 -11.19 -7.73
N ALA A 121 -1.61 -12.11 -8.58
CA ALA A 121 -2.41 -13.19 -9.14
C ALA A 121 -2.99 -14.08 -8.03
N LEU A 122 -2.20 -14.44 -7.02
CA LEU A 122 -2.63 -15.23 -5.88
C LEU A 122 -3.66 -14.49 -5.01
N SER A 123 -3.44 -13.19 -4.77
CA SER A 123 -4.37 -12.33 -4.04
C SER A 123 -5.71 -12.20 -4.78
N LEU A 124 -5.68 -11.96 -6.09
CA LEU A 124 -6.87 -11.93 -6.93
C LEU A 124 -7.55 -13.30 -6.97
N PHE A 125 -6.79 -14.39 -7.07
CA PHE A 125 -7.32 -15.74 -7.03
C PHE A 125 -8.03 -16.04 -5.71
N TRP A 126 -7.47 -15.63 -4.57
CA TRP A 126 -8.08 -15.81 -3.25
C TRP A 126 -9.31 -14.91 -3.04
N ARG A 127 -9.29 -13.68 -3.54
CA ARG A 127 -10.44 -12.75 -3.52
C ARG A 127 -11.57 -13.19 -4.44
N ARG A 128 -11.23 -13.79 -5.60
CA ARG A 128 -12.20 -14.32 -6.57
C ARG A 128 -12.63 -15.75 -6.26
N ARG A 129 -12.18 -16.36 -5.17
CA ARG A 129 -12.76 -17.64 -4.74
C ARG A 129 -14.25 -17.39 -4.51
N PRO A 130 -15.14 -18.11 -5.22
CA PRO A 130 -16.55 -17.98 -4.98
C PRO A 130 -16.79 -18.17 -3.49
N PRO A 131 -17.65 -17.35 -2.85
CA PRO A 131 -18.02 -17.55 -1.46
C PRO A 131 -18.31 -19.04 -1.26
N ARG A 132 -17.71 -19.65 -0.22
CA ARG A 132 -17.96 -21.06 0.10
C ARG A 132 -19.47 -21.29 -0.03
N GLY A 133 -19.88 -22.12 -1.00
CA GLY A 133 -21.28 -22.17 -1.47
C GLY A 133 -22.27 -22.13 -0.31
N HIS A 134 -23.32 -21.33 -0.46
CA HIS A 134 -24.18 -20.88 0.62
C HIS A 134 -24.52 -22.03 1.61
N PRO A 135 -24.37 -21.86 2.93
CA PRO A 135 -24.50 -22.96 3.89
C PRO A 135 -25.85 -23.68 3.79
N THR A 136 -26.92 -22.97 3.42
CA THR A 136 -28.26 -23.55 3.17
C THR A 136 -28.30 -24.37 1.89
N GLU A 137 -27.62 -23.95 0.82
CA GLU A 137 -27.54 -24.69 -0.43
C GLU A 137 -26.84 -26.04 -0.25
N ARG A 138 -25.75 -26.07 0.54
CA ARG A 138 -25.09 -27.32 0.94
C ARG A 138 -26.03 -28.28 1.68
N ARG A 139 -26.94 -27.76 2.51
CA ARG A 139 -27.92 -28.59 3.25
C ARG A 139 -28.98 -29.16 2.30
N ILE A 140 -29.50 -28.35 1.37
CA ILE A 140 -30.47 -28.80 0.36
C ILE A 140 -29.84 -29.86 -0.54
N ARG A 141 -28.58 -29.68 -0.96
CA ARG A 141 -27.85 -30.69 -1.73
C ARG A 141 -27.74 -32.02 -0.99
N ARG A 142 -27.30 -32.00 0.27
CA ARG A 142 -27.23 -33.21 1.12
C ARG A 142 -28.60 -33.86 1.33
N PHE A 143 -29.66 -33.07 1.45
CA PHE A 143 -31.02 -33.57 1.56
C PHE A 143 -31.48 -34.23 0.26
N SER A 144 -31.21 -33.62 -0.90
CA SER A 144 -31.45 -34.18 -2.23
C SER A 144 -30.72 -35.51 -2.44
N GLU A 145 -29.42 -35.56 -2.13
CA GLU A 145 -28.62 -36.80 -2.18
C GLU A 145 -29.23 -37.89 -1.27
N ALA A 146 -29.67 -37.52 -0.06
CA ALA A 146 -30.30 -38.45 0.86
C ALA A 146 -31.69 -38.93 0.42
N LEU A 147 -32.36 -38.21 -0.49
CA LEU A 147 -33.63 -38.61 -1.10
C LEU A 147 -33.44 -39.32 -2.45
N ALA A 148 -32.27 -39.20 -3.07
CA ALA A 148 -31.94 -39.88 -4.33
C ALA A 148 -32.05 -41.40 -4.22
N ARG A 149 -31.71 -41.97 -3.05
CA ARG A 149 -31.91 -43.42 -2.75
C ARG A 149 -33.37 -43.88 -2.80
N TYR A 150 -34.31 -42.94 -2.79
CA TYR A 150 -35.74 -43.19 -2.89
C TYR A 150 -36.31 -42.76 -4.25
N GLY A 151 -35.47 -42.43 -5.23
CA GLY A 151 -35.88 -41.90 -6.53
C GLY A 151 -36.39 -40.45 -6.48
N LEU A 152 -36.15 -39.73 -5.37
CA LEU A 152 -36.67 -38.38 -5.12
C LEU A 152 -35.57 -37.32 -5.14
N ALA A 153 -34.57 -37.47 -5.99
CA ALA A 153 -33.54 -36.45 -6.20
C ALA A 153 -34.17 -35.15 -6.77
N ARG A 154 -33.55 -34.01 -6.47
CA ARG A 154 -33.84 -32.72 -7.10
C ARG A 154 -33.41 -32.75 -8.58
N GLN A 155 -34.26 -32.26 -9.48
CA GLN A 155 -33.90 -32.16 -10.91
C GLN A 155 -32.99 -30.96 -11.18
N PRO A 156 -32.17 -30.97 -12.24
CA PRO A 156 -31.20 -29.88 -12.53
C PRO A 156 -31.83 -28.49 -12.66
N SER A 157 -33.04 -28.39 -13.21
CA SER A 157 -33.78 -27.14 -13.43
C SER A 157 -34.83 -26.82 -12.35
N GLU A 158 -34.93 -27.65 -11.31
CA GLU A 158 -35.96 -27.51 -10.28
C GLU A 158 -35.53 -26.52 -9.20
N SER A 159 -36.37 -25.54 -8.87
CA SER A 159 -36.08 -24.61 -7.77
C SER A 159 -36.15 -25.30 -6.40
N PRO A 160 -35.48 -24.77 -5.36
CA PRO A 160 -35.59 -25.31 -4.00
C PRO A 160 -37.03 -25.41 -3.49
N ARG A 161 -37.88 -24.43 -3.83
CA ARG A 161 -39.31 -24.42 -3.53
C ARG A 161 -40.03 -25.59 -4.20
N ALA A 162 -39.93 -25.68 -5.53
CA ALA A 162 -40.60 -26.72 -6.31
C ALA A 162 -40.19 -28.12 -5.83
N PHE A 163 -38.91 -28.29 -5.49
CA PHE A 163 -38.40 -29.53 -4.93
C PHE A 163 -39.07 -29.91 -3.60
N LEU A 164 -39.12 -28.97 -2.65
CA LEU A 164 -39.72 -29.22 -1.34
C LEU A 164 -41.23 -29.45 -1.43
N GLU A 165 -41.92 -28.69 -2.28
CA GLU A 165 -43.36 -28.85 -2.54
C GLU A 165 -43.66 -30.20 -3.20
N ARG A 166 -42.86 -30.63 -4.17
CA ARG A 166 -42.99 -31.95 -4.80
C ARG A 166 -42.80 -33.09 -3.80
N VAL A 167 -41.75 -33.03 -2.98
CA VAL A 167 -41.50 -34.03 -1.93
C VAL A 167 -42.65 -34.06 -0.91
N ALA A 168 -43.15 -32.88 -0.52
CA ALA A 168 -44.27 -32.75 0.40
C ALA A 168 -45.59 -33.32 -0.16
N ALA A 169 -45.88 -33.03 -1.42
CA ALA A 169 -47.07 -33.54 -2.11
C ALA A 169 -47.06 -35.07 -2.16
N LEU A 170 -45.90 -35.69 -2.39
CA LEU A 170 -45.76 -37.15 -2.35
C LEU A 170 -46.03 -37.76 -0.96
N LEU A 171 -45.83 -36.98 0.11
CA LEU A 171 -46.17 -37.35 1.49
C LEU A 171 -47.62 -37.03 1.87
N GLY A 172 -48.43 -36.53 0.93
CA GLY A 172 -49.82 -36.14 1.19
C GLY A 172 -49.97 -34.85 2.00
N LYS A 173 -48.92 -34.01 2.06
CA LYS A 173 -48.98 -32.72 2.73
C LYS A 173 -49.54 -31.65 1.81
N SER A 174 -50.33 -30.74 2.36
CA SER A 174 -50.81 -29.56 1.63
C SER A 174 -49.70 -28.51 1.48
N PRO A 175 -49.76 -27.62 0.47
CA PRO A 175 -48.81 -26.53 0.32
C PRO A 175 -48.70 -25.66 1.59
N ALA A 176 -49.82 -25.40 2.27
CA ALA A 176 -49.86 -24.63 3.52
C ALA A 176 -49.05 -25.28 4.66
N GLN A 177 -48.96 -26.62 4.70
CA GLN A 177 -48.18 -27.31 5.73
C GLN A 177 -46.67 -27.21 5.51
N VAL A 178 -46.22 -26.93 4.29
CA VAL A 178 -44.79 -26.87 3.92
C VAL A 178 -44.31 -25.46 3.60
N ALA A 179 -45.23 -24.52 3.39
CA ALA A 179 -44.95 -23.10 3.19
C ALA A 179 -43.96 -22.51 4.23
N PRO A 180 -44.09 -22.76 5.56
CA PRO A 180 -43.15 -22.19 6.52
C PRO A 180 -41.70 -22.67 6.33
N LEU A 181 -41.52 -23.92 5.87
CA LEU A 181 -40.18 -24.46 5.58
C LEU A 181 -39.62 -23.87 4.28
N VAL A 182 -40.46 -23.76 3.24
CA VAL A 182 -40.09 -23.17 1.95
C VAL A 182 -39.67 -21.72 2.13
N GLU A 183 -40.49 -20.92 2.82
CA GLU A 183 -40.19 -19.52 3.12
C GLU A 183 -38.90 -19.37 3.94
N SER A 184 -38.69 -20.23 4.94
CA SER A 184 -37.44 -20.21 5.72
C SER A 184 -36.21 -20.56 4.87
N VAL A 185 -36.36 -21.45 3.88
CA VAL A 185 -35.29 -21.80 2.93
C VAL A 185 -35.01 -20.65 1.98
N GLU A 186 -36.04 -20.04 1.40
CA GLU A 186 -35.92 -18.92 0.48
C GLU A 186 -35.34 -17.68 1.16
N HIS A 187 -35.78 -17.38 2.38
CA HIS A 187 -35.21 -16.30 3.18
C HIS A 187 -33.70 -16.49 3.34
N LEU A 188 -33.25 -17.70 3.72
CA LEU A 188 -31.82 -17.94 3.86
C LEU A 188 -31.07 -17.92 2.51
N LEU A 189 -31.69 -18.29 1.40
CA LEU A 189 -31.01 -18.33 0.10
C LEU A 189 -30.92 -16.97 -0.60
N TYR A 190 -31.96 -16.16 -0.48
CA TYR A 190 -32.11 -14.93 -1.26
C TYR A 190 -32.03 -13.65 -0.42
N ASN A 191 -32.20 -13.74 0.90
CA ASN A 191 -32.15 -12.57 1.79
C ASN A 191 -31.42 -12.88 3.12
N PRO A 192 -30.10 -13.15 3.08
CA PRO A 192 -29.33 -13.50 4.28
C PRO A 192 -29.17 -12.32 5.26
N ASP A 193 -29.31 -11.08 4.79
CA ASP A 193 -29.06 -9.85 5.58
C ASP A 193 -30.31 -9.29 6.26
N ALA A 194 -31.50 -9.83 5.96
CA ALA A 194 -32.71 -9.45 6.69
C ALA A 194 -32.63 -9.91 8.15
N ALA A 195 -32.74 -8.96 9.07
CA ALA A 195 -32.58 -9.05 10.52
C ALA A 195 -33.59 -9.97 11.27
N MET A 196 -34.10 -11.02 10.63
CA MET A 196 -34.67 -12.15 11.35
C MET A 196 -33.54 -12.94 12.01
N ASP A 197 -33.83 -13.43 13.22
CA ASP A 197 -32.95 -14.27 14.04
C ASP A 197 -32.44 -15.49 13.23
N GLU A 198 -31.30 -15.30 12.54
CA GLU A 198 -30.79 -16.23 11.52
C GLU A 198 -30.57 -17.62 12.12
N ALA A 199 -30.21 -17.67 13.40
CA ALA A 199 -30.06 -18.89 14.16
C ALA A 199 -31.38 -19.67 14.28
N VAL A 200 -32.49 -18.98 14.56
CA VAL A 200 -33.83 -19.59 14.64
C VAL A 200 -34.28 -20.09 13.27
N THR A 201 -34.13 -19.28 12.21
CA THR A 201 -34.50 -19.69 10.85
C THR A 201 -33.67 -20.89 10.39
N ARG A 202 -32.36 -20.89 10.66
CA ARG A 202 -31.47 -22.05 10.39
C ARG A 202 -31.92 -23.31 11.14
N ARG A 203 -32.29 -23.20 12.42
CA ARG A 203 -32.79 -24.34 13.21
C ARG A 203 -34.09 -24.90 12.62
N ARG A 204 -35.05 -24.03 12.24
CA ARG A 204 -36.30 -24.44 11.58
C ARG A 204 -36.04 -25.20 10.29
N VAL A 205 -35.14 -24.70 9.43
CA VAL A 205 -34.77 -25.40 8.18
C VAL A 205 -34.17 -26.78 8.46
N VAL A 206 -33.25 -26.89 9.41
CA VAL A 206 -32.65 -28.19 9.77
C VAL A 206 -33.70 -29.18 10.28
N GLN A 207 -34.60 -28.73 11.16
CA GLN A 207 -35.66 -29.58 11.70
C GLN A 207 -36.67 -29.98 10.64
N GLY A 208 -37.10 -29.05 9.78
CA GLY A 208 -38.05 -29.32 8.70
C GLY A 208 -37.52 -30.30 7.66
N LEU A 209 -36.26 -30.14 7.22
CA LEU A 209 -35.62 -31.08 6.29
C LEU A 209 -35.44 -32.47 6.92
N ARG A 210 -35.08 -32.54 8.21
CA ARG A 210 -34.98 -33.83 8.94
C ARG A 210 -36.33 -34.53 9.03
N ARG A 211 -37.40 -33.79 9.35
CA ARG A 211 -38.76 -34.32 9.43
C ARG A 211 -39.23 -34.87 8.09
N LEU A 212 -39.10 -34.10 7.01
CA LEU A 212 -39.46 -34.57 5.66
C LEU A 212 -38.67 -35.81 5.24
N LYS A 213 -37.36 -35.86 5.56
CA LYS A 213 -36.52 -37.04 5.29
C LYS A 213 -37.03 -38.28 6.01
N LEU A 214 -37.40 -38.16 7.30
CA LEU A 214 -37.91 -39.26 8.11
C LEU A 214 -39.27 -39.75 7.60
N GLU A 215 -40.20 -38.84 7.34
CA GLU A 215 -41.52 -39.18 6.79
C GLU A 215 -41.40 -39.86 5.41
N THR A 216 -40.44 -39.43 4.58
CA THR A 216 -40.13 -40.09 3.30
C THR A 216 -39.56 -41.49 3.49
N ALA A 217 -38.66 -41.67 4.45
CA ALA A 217 -38.12 -43.00 4.78
C ALA A 217 -39.21 -43.96 5.27
N LEU A 218 -40.09 -43.48 6.16
CA LEU A 218 -41.21 -44.27 6.68
C LEU A 218 -42.21 -44.67 5.59
N ARG A 219 -42.60 -43.72 4.72
CA ARG A 219 -43.50 -44.00 3.60
C ARG A 219 -42.96 -45.08 2.66
N ASN A 220 -41.66 -45.04 2.36
CA ASN A 220 -41.05 -46.01 1.46
C ASN A 220 -40.79 -47.36 2.14
N SER A 221 -40.55 -47.38 3.46
CA SER A 221 -40.47 -48.61 4.23
C SER A 221 -41.79 -49.37 4.29
N ASN A 222 -42.93 -48.67 4.27
CA ASN A 222 -44.26 -49.30 4.28
C ASN A 222 -44.72 -49.79 2.88
N ARG A 223 -43.93 -49.57 1.83
CA ARG A 223 -44.26 -49.96 0.44
C ARG A 223 -43.42 -51.13 -0.10
N GLY A 224 -42.35 -51.51 0.60
CA GLY A 224 -41.53 -52.68 0.27
C GLY A 224 -41.88 -53.84 1.18
#